data_AF-A0A7K6UN72-F1
#
_entry.id   AF-A0A7K6UN72-F1
#
_cell.length_a   1.000
_cell.length_b   1.000
_cell.length_c   1.000
_cell.angle_alpha   90.00
_cell.angle_beta   90.00
_cell.angle_gamma   90.00
#
_symmetry.space_group_name_H-M   'P 1'
#
loop_
_entity.id
_entity.type
_entity.pdbx_description
1 polymer ?
#
loop_
_entity_poly.entity_id
_entity_poly.type
_entity_poly.pdbx_seq_one_letter_code
_entity_poly.pdbx_strand_id
1 'polypeptide(L)' 'FCASHSLQRSSARGVQRTAVRQAHRKHEPDFHDKYGNLVLLGGAAAFTTVWGYVLTQAGIEWGLSPVGKVTPKEWRE' A
#
# COMPACT_ATOMS: atom_id res chain seq x y z
N PHE A 1 -26.51 -35.35 -32.58
CA PHE A 1 -25.92 -36.14 -31.47
C PHE A 1 -24.38 -36.08 -31.39
N CYS A 2 -23.59 -36.12 -32.48
CA CYS A 2 -22.11 -36.06 -32.38
C CYS A 2 -21.50 -34.72 -31.89
N ALA A 3 -22.14 -33.58 -32.15
CA ALA A 3 -21.61 -32.26 -31.76
C ALA A 3 -21.72 -31.95 -30.26
N SER A 4 -22.61 -32.63 -29.53
CA SER A 4 -22.77 -32.41 -28.07
C SER A 4 -21.65 -33.09 -27.27
N HIS A 5 -21.23 -34.28 -27.70
CA HIS A 5 -20.14 -35.03 -27.05
C HIS A 5 -18.78 -34.34 -27.18
N SER A 6 -18.49 -33.70 -28.33
CA SER A 6 -17.23 -32.98 -28.52
C SER A 6 -17.12 -31.75 -27.61
N LEU A 7 -18.21 -31.00 -27.46
CA LEU A 7 -18.32 -29.82 -26.59
C LEU A 7 -18.19 -30.17 -25.10
N GLN A 8 -18.83 -31.26 -24.67
CA GLN A 8 -18.70 -31.78 -23.30
C GLN A 8 -17.26 -32.19 -22.99
N ARG A 9 -16.58 -32.85 -23.93
CA ARG A 9 -15.19 -33.27 -23.77
C ARG A 9 -14.21 -32.10 -23.75
N SER A 10 -14.45 -31.03 -24.52
CA SER A 10 -13.63 -29.79 -24.44
C SER A 10 -13.86 -29.04 -23.13
N SER A 11 -15.10 -28.96 -22.64
CA SER A 11 -15.42 -28.33 -21.36
C SER A 11 -14.75 -29.08 -20.20
N ALA A 12 -14.88 -30.41 -20.15
CA ALA A 12 -14.23 -31.23 -19.13
C ALA A 12 -12.70 -31.11 -19.14
N ARG A 13 -12.07 -31.07 -20.32
CA ARG A 13 -10.62 -30.85 -20.46
C ARG A 13 -10.21 -29.43 -20.05
N GLY A 14 -11.05 -28.43 -20.29
CA GLY A 14 -10.86 -27.06 -19.81
C GLY A 14 -10.89 -26.99 -18.28
N VAL A 15 -11.90 -27.59 -17.67
CA VAL A 15 -12.05 -27.68 -16.20
C VAL A 15 -10.86 -28.42 -15.58
N GLN A 16 -10.45 -29.56 -16.14
CA GLN A 16 -9.28 -30.30 -15.65
C GLN A 16 -7.98 -29.49 -15.79
N ARG A 17 -7.78 -28.77 -16.90
CA ARG A 17 -6.60 -27.89 -17.07
C ARG A 17 -6.60 -26.74 -16.05
N THR A 18 -7.75 -26.14 -15.78
CA THR A 18 -7.87 -25.09 -14.75
C THR A 18 -7.64 -25.65 -13.35
N ALA A 19 -8.20 -26.82 -13.04
CA ALA A 19 -8.00 -27.50 -11.76
C ALA A 19 -6.54 -27.89 -11.54
N VAL A 20 -5.83 -28.38 -12.57
CA VAL A 20 -4.39 -28.69 -12.50
C VAL A 20 -3.57 -27.42 -12.32
N ARG A 21 -3.89 -26.33 -13.03
CA ARG A 21 -3.22 -25.03 -12.83
C ARG A 21 -3.45 -24.47 -11.43
N GLN A 22 -4.64 -24.64 -10.87
CA GLN A 22 -4.97 -24.26 -9.50
C GLN A 22 -4.26 -25.16 -8.47
N ALA A 23 -4.18 -26.47 -8.71
CA ALA A 23 -3.46 -27.41 -7.85
C ALA A 23 -1.93 -27.16 -7.87
N HIS A 24 -1.38 -26.71 -9.01
CA HIS A 24 0.01 -26.24 -9.12
C HIS A 24 0.20 -24.83 -8.54
N ARG A 25 -0.84 -24.00 -8.48
CA ARG A 25 -0.93 -22.81 -7.64
C ARG A 25 -1.16 -23.21 -6.17
N LYS A 26 -0.31 -24.10 -5.64
CA LYS A 26 -0.12 -24.12 -4.19
C LYS A 26 0.23 -22.69 -3.81
N HIS A 27 -0.50 -22.14 -2.84
CA HIS A 27 -0.25 -20.79 -2.34
C HIS A 27 1.16 -20.77 -1.74
N GLU A 28 2.14 -20.45 -2.58
CA GLU A 28 3.51 -20.22 -2.19
C GLU A 28 3.58 -18.76 -1.76
N PRO A 29 4.01 -18.47 -0.50
CA PRO A 29 3.99 -17.12 0.01
C PRO A 29 4.85 -16.22 -0.88
N ASP A 30 4.20 -15.22 -1.47
CA ASP A 30 4.90 -14.24 -2.28
C ASP A 30 5.59 -13.19 -1.40
N PHE A 31 6.13 -12.15 -2.03
CA PHE A 31 6.84 -11.11 -1.31
C PHE A 31 5.94 -10.39 -0.29
N HIS A 32 4.68 -10.13 -0.63
CA HIS A 32 3.75 -9.42 0.23
C HIS A 32 3.33 -10.30 1.42
N ASP A 33 3.23 -11.61 1.21
CA ASP A 33 2.97 -12.56 2.29
C ASP A 33 4.13 -12.62 3.30
N LYS A 34 5.38 -12.57 2.82
CA LYS A 34 6.58 -12.68 3.69
C LYS A 34 7.01 -11.37 4.33
N TYR A 35 6.92 -10.26 3.59
CA TYR A 35 7.54 -8.99 3.97
C TYR A 35 6.58 -7.82 4.00
N GLY A 36 5.34 -7.97 3.52
CA GLY A 36 4.38 -6.87 3.39
C GLY A 36 4.20 -6.09 4.69
N ASN A 37 3.94 -6.79 5.79
CA ASN A 37 3.77 -6.14 7.10
C ASN A 37 5.06 -5.47 7.60
N LEU A 38 6.22 -6.10 7.39
CA LEU A 38 7.50 -5.55 7.82
C LEU A 38 7.84 -4.27 7.04
N VAL A 39 7.66 -4.29 5.72
CA VAL A 39 7.88 -3.13 4.85
C VAL A 39 6.88 -2.02 5.17
N LEU A 40 5.61 -2.37 5.42
CA LEU A 40 4.57 -1.40 5.74
C LEU A 40 4.89 -0.67 7.06
N LEU A 41 5.16 -1.42 8.13
CA LEU A 41 5.45 -0.84 9.44
C LEU A 41 6.78 -0.08 9.44
N GLY A 42 7.83 -0.65 8.84
CA GLY A 42 9.13 -0.01 8.74
C GLY A 42 9.09 1.28 7.91
N GLY A 43 8.40 1.24 6.76
CA GLY A 43 8.21 2.40 5.90
C GLY A 43 7.40 3.50 6.57
N ALA A 44 6.31 3.14 7.27
CA ALA A 44 5.51 4.10 8.03
C ALA A 44 6.33 4.75 9.16
N ALA A 45 7.10 3.96 9.93
CA ALA A 45 7.96 4.48 10.99
C ALA A 45 9.07 5.40 10.46
N ALA A 46 9.76 5.00 9.39
CA ALA A 46 10.79 5.83 8.77
C ALA A 46 10.21 7.14 8.20
N PHE A 47 9.10 7.05 7.46
CA PHE A 47 8.43 8.23 6.88
C PHE A 47 8.00 9.22 7.97
N THR A 48 7.29 8.74 8.99
CA THR A 48 6.81 9.58 10.09
C THR A 48 7.94 10.19 10.90
N THR A 49 9.04 9.45 11.10
CA THR A 49 10.21 9.96 11.83
C THR A 49 10.90 11.08 11.04
N VAL A 50 11.19 10.85 9.75
CA VAL A 50 11.87 11.84 8.90
C VAL A 50 11.01 13.08 8.74
N TRP A 51 9.73 12.93 8.38
CA TRP A 51 8.86 14.09 8.20
C TRP A 51 8.51 14.77 9.53
N GLY A 52 8.36 14.02 10.62
CA GLY A 52 8.22 14.60 11.95
C GLY A 52 9.40 15.50 12.31
N TYR A 53 10.62 15.04 12.04
CA TYR A 53 11.82 15.87 12.21
C TYR A 53 11.81 17.11 11.31
N VAL A 54 11.53 16.96 10.01
CA VAL A 54 11.48 18.10 9.07
C VAL A 54 10.45 19.13 9.52
N LEU A 55 9.27 18.70 9.93
CA LEU A 55 8.18 19.58 10.31
C LEU A 55 8.43 20.36 11.61
N THR A 56 9.23 19.81 12.53
CA THR A 56 9.33 20.33 13.90
C THR A 56 10.74 20.76 14.33
N GLN A 57 11.78 20.13 13.80
CA GLN A 57 13.15 20.25 14.29
C GLN A 57 14.13 20.77 13.23
N ALA A 58 13.78 20.74 11.94
CA ALA A 58 14.64 21.26 10.88
C ALA A 58 14.74 22.80 10.83
N GLY A 59 14.11 23.52 11.77
CA GLY A 59 14.18 24.98 11.85
C GLY A 59 13.44 25.72 10.72
N ILE A 60 12.48 25.06 10.07
CA ILE A 60 11.70 25.65 8.98
C ILE A 60 10.71 26.68 9.54
N GLU A 61 10.78 27.91 9.05
CA GLU A 61 9.79 28.94 9.33
C GLU A 61 8.54 28.72 8.47
N TRP A 62 7.45 28.29 9.12
CA TRP A 62 6.20 27.97 8.43
C TRP A 62 5.30 29.17 8.12
N GLY A 63 5.61 30.35 8.67
CA GLY A 63 4.79 31.56 8.45
C GLY A 63 3.32 31.40 8.88
N LEU A 64 3.07 30.62 9.95
CA LEU A 64 1.71 30.39 10.45
C LEU A 64 1.06 31.68 10.93
N SER A 65 -0.27 31.74 10.88
CA SER A 65 -1.02 32.92 11.31
C SER A 65 -0.64 33.37 12.73
N PRO A 66 -0.35 34.67 12.93
CA PRO A 66 0.02 35.21 14.24
C PRO A 66 -1.20 35.40 15.17
N VAL A 67 -2.42 35.33 14.63
CA VAL A 67 -3.66 35.60 15.37
C VAL A 67 -3.80 34.64 16.56
N GLY A 68 -3.91 35.20 17.77
CA GLY A 68 -4.02 34.43 19.01
C GLY A 68 -2.74 33.73 19.48
N LYS A 69 -1.61 33.93 18.78
CA LYS A 69 -0.29 33.38 19.12
C LYS A 69 0.72 34.47 19.50
N VAL A 70 0.66 35.61 18.82
CA VAL A 70 1.62 36.72 18.98
C VAL A 70 0.88 37.93 19.52
N THR A 71 1.41 38.53 20.60
CA THR A 71 0.92 39.82 21.11
C THR A 71 1.47 40.94 20.22
N PRO A 72 0.61 41.78 19.61
CA PRO A 72 1.07 42.93 18.83
C PRO A 72 1.93 43.87 19.69
N LYS A 73 3.04 44.33 19.13
CA LYS A 73 3.93 45.33 19.75
C LYS A 73 3.76 46.66 19.02
N GLU A 74 3.67 47.76 19.78
CA GLU A 74 3.74 49.11 19.21
C GLU A 74 5.05 49.26 18.44
N TRP A 75 4.94 49.71 17.18
CA TRP A 75 6.05 49.75 16.23
C TRP A 75 6.50 51.17 15.90
N ARG A 76 5.82 52.19 16.45
CA ARG A 76 6.10 53.61 16.24
C ARG A 76 5.95 54.36 17.57
N GLU A 77 6.86 55.31 17.81
CA GLU A 77 6.84 56.26 18.92
C GLU A 77 5.84 57.41 18.71
#